data_AF-A0A376CS01-F1
#
_entry.id   AF-A0A376CS01-F1
#
_cell.length_a   1.000
_cell.length_b   1.000
_cell.length_c   1.000
_cell.angle_alpha   90.00
_cell.angle_beta   90.00
_cell.angle_gamma   90.00
#
_symmetry.space_group_name_H-M   'P 1'
#
loop_
_entity.id
_entity.type
_entity.pdbx_description
1 polymer ?
#
loop_
_entity_poly.entity_id
_entity_poly.type
_entity_poly.pdbx_seq_one_letter_code
_entity_poly.pdbx_strand_id
1 'polypeptide(L)'
;MVSMIKAILSAILLFVSSLFSSAGSSELAGSSEAWGVGVAQHGMIAHAPAGLVEASDEQMEHITALRWRSEVKPEYFSLNFQNQTISLPCNSGEFALSGSEVELGGVTEKACSGGKVDLPFIVFLSEPAKVMVDSDVSATPERIYLVNGDQAIALTR
;
A
#
# COMPACT_ATOMS: atom_id res chain seq x y z
N MET A 1 30.00 58.08 0.95
CA MET A 1 30.32 56.63 0.87
C MET A 1 29.38 55.72 1.67
N VAL A 2 28.48 56.22 2.55
CA VAL A 2 27.48 55.41 3.27
C VAL A 2 26.17 55.20 2.46
N SER A 3 25.91 56.06 1.48
CA SER A 3 24.66 56.04 0.70
C SER A 3 24.60 54.98 -0.41
N MET A 4 25.74 54.63 -1.02
CA MET A 4 25.78 53.63 -2.11
C MET A 4 25.67 52.20 -1.58
N ILE A 5 26.20 51.92 -0.38
CA ILE A 5 26.12 50.59 0.25
C ILE A 5 24.67 50.28 0.68
N LYS A 6 23.91 51.29 1.17
CA LYS A 6 22.49 51.13 1.48
C LYS A 6 21.64 50.81 0.24
N ALA A 7 21.91 51.44 -0.90
CA ALA A 7 21.19 51.18 -2.14
C ALA A 7 21.40 49.74 -2.64
N ILE A 8 22.63 49.22 -2.52
CA ILE A 8 22.96 47.84 -2.90
C ILE A 8 22.31 46.83 -1.96
N LEU A 9 22.32 47.06 -0.64
CA LEU A 9 21.64 46.18 0.32
C LEU A 9 20.11 46.16 0.11
N SER A 10 19.50 47.31 -0.18
CA SER A 10 18.06 47.38 -0.47
C SER A 10 17.69 46.64 -1.75
N ALA A 11 18.53 46.70 -2.79
CA ALA A 11 18.29 45.97 -4.03
C ALA A 11 18.40 44.44 -3.85
N ILE A 12 19.36 43.97 -3.04
CA ILE A 12 19.51 42.53 -2.74
C ILE A 12 18.32 42.03 -1.92
N LEU A 13 17.87 42.78 -0.91
CA LEU A 13 16.71 42.41 -0.10
C LEU A 13 15.41 42.39 -0.91
N LEU A 14 15.22 43.35 -1.83
CA LEU A 14 14.06 43.37 -2.73
C LEU A 14 14.11 42.24 -3.77
N PHE A 15 15.30 41.87 -4.26
CA PHE A 15 15.47 40.72 -5.15
C PHE A 15 15.13 39.40 -4.44
N VAL A 16 15.60 39.21 -3.21
CA VAL A 16 15.23 38.04 -2.37
C VAL A 16 13.73 38.03 -2.07
N SER A 17 13.13 39.19 -1.79
CA SER A 17 11.66 39.30 -1.59
C SER A 17 10.87 38.94 -2.85
N SER A 18 11.41 39.23 -4.05
CA SER A 18 10.80 38.86 -5.32
C SER A 18 10.90 37.36 -5.63
N LEU A 19 11.94 36.67 -5.12
CA LEU A 19 12.03 35.21 -5.21
C LEU A 19 10.94 34.51 -4.39
N PHE A 20 10.50 35.12 -3.27
CA PHE A 20 9.45 34.56 -2.42
C PHE A 20 8.03 35.02 -2.75
N SER A 21 7.86 35.96 -3.68
CA SER A 21 6.53 36.53 -4.02
C SER A 21 5.84 35.82 -5.19
N SER A 22 6.39 34.71 -5.69
CA SER A 22 5.74 33.83 -6.70
C SER A 22 5.48 32.40 -6.20
N ALA A 23 5.46 32.21 -4.88
CA ALA A 23 4.84 31.04 -4.26
C ALA A 23 3.43 31.42 -3.76
N GLY A 24 2.58 31.84 -4.70
CA GLY A 24 1.15 31.69 -4.50
C GLY A 24 0.90 30.20 -4.25
N SER A 25 0.10 29.93 -3.22
CA SER A 25 -0.32 28.64 -2.72
C SER A 25 -0.73 27.68 -3.85
N SER A 26 0.25 27.05 -4.49
CA SER A 26 0.11 25.65 -4.85
C SER A 26 0.24 24.95 -3.52
N GLU A 27 -0.90 24.55 -2.97
CA GLU A 27 -0.92 23.37 -2.13
C GLU A 27 0.03 22.37 -2.82
N LEU A 28 1.07 21.98 -2.10
CA LEU A 28 1.81 20.77 -2.42
C LEU A 28 0.76 19.67 -2.35
N ALA A 29 0.03 19.50 -3.46
CA ALA A 29 -0.77 18.34 -3.79
C ALA A 29 0.14 17.16 -3.47
N GLY A 30 -0.27 16.45 -2.43
CA GLY A 30 0.60 15.69 -1.57
C GLY A 30 1.42 14.74 -2.42
N SER A 31 2.69 14.55 -2.06
CA SER A 31 3.43 13.40 -2.59
C SER A 31 2.65 12.11 -2.34
N SER A 32 1.75 12.06 -1.35
CA SER A 32 0.72 11.04 -1.09
C SER A 32 -0.20 10.73 -2.29
N GLU A 33 -0.58 11.72 -3.10
CA GLU A 33 -1.50 11.53 -4.23
C GLU A 33 -0.79 10.88 -5.42
N ALA A 34 0.52 11.11 -5.59
CA ALA A 34 1.30 10.49 -6.66
C ALA A 34 1.49 8.97 -6.46
N TRP A 35 1.58 8.50 -5.21
CA TRP A 35 1.55 7.06 -4.89
C TRP A 35 0.15 6.48 -5.07
N GLY A 36 -0.90 7.21 -4.66
CA GLY A 36 -2.29 6.80 -4.82
C GLY A 36 -2.71 6.57 -6.28
N VAL A 37 -2.22 7.39 -7.21
CA VAL A 37 -2.57 7.29 -8.65
C VAL A 37 -1.90 6.09 -9.34
N GLY A 38 -0.73 5.64 -8.88
CA GLY A 38 -0.05 4.44 -9.39
C GLY A 38 -0.60 3.13 -8.81
N VAL A 39 -1.04 3.17 -7.55
CA VAL A 39 -1.65 2.03 -6.82
C VAL A 39 -3.07 1.75 -7.32
N ALA A 40 -3.87 2.80 -7.54
CA ALA A 40 -5.18 2.70 -8.19
C ALA A 40 -5.09 2.17 -9.63
N GLN A 41 -3.95 2.35 -10.30
CA GLN A 41 -3.74 1.95 -11.70
C GLN A 41 -3.84 0.43 -11.94
N HIS A 42 -3.70 -0.40 -10.89
CA HIS A 42 -3.90 -1.85 -10.97
C HIS A 42 -5.18 -2.33 -10.26
N GLY A 43 -5.95 -1.44 -9.63
CA GLY A 43 -7.21 -1.75 -8.95
C GLY A 43 -7.10 -2.73 -7.77
N MET A 44 -5.88 -3.13 -7.39
CA MET A 44 -5.61 -4.17 -6.40
C MET A 44 -5.89 -3.72 -4.96
N ILE A 45 -5.59 -2.46 -4.65
CA ILE A 45 -5.84 -1.85 -3.34
C ILE A 45 -7.02 -0.90 -3.53
N ALA A 46 -8.09 -1.13 -2.78
CA ALA A 46 -9.31 -0.35 -2.80
C ALA A 46 -9.69 0.06 -1.38
N HIS A 47 -10.73 0.89 -1.23
CA HIS A 47 -11.32 1.09 0.08
C HIS A 47 -11.87 -0.22 0.63
N ALA A 48 -11.66 -0.45 1.93
CA ALA A 48 -12.21 -1.60 2.63
C ALA A 48 -13.74 -1.60 2.53
N PRO A 49 -14.35 -2.70 2.06
CA PRO A 49 -15.80 -2.85 2.08
C PRO A 49 -16.39 -2.61 3.47
N ALA A 50 -17.56 -1.98 3.53
CA ALA A 50 -18.31 -1.90 4.77
C ALA A 50 -18.84 -3.29 5.16
N GLY A 51 -18.93 -3.57 6.46
CA GLY A 51 -19.48 -4.83 6.95
C GLY A 51 -18.49 -6.00 6.99
N LEU A 52 -17.19 -5.74 6.75
CA LEU A 52 -16.16 -6.74 7.04
C LEU A 52 -16.02 -6.97 8.55
N VAL A 53 -15.79 -8.22 8.91
CA VAL A 53 -15.47 -8.65 10.27
C VAL A 53 -14.16 -9.42 10.28
N GLU A 54 -13.45 -9.43 11.41
CA GLU A 54 -12.28 -10.29 11.56
C GLU A 54 -12.69 -11.76 11.39
N ALA A 55 -11.88 -12.54 10.67
CA ALA A 55 -12.14 -13.95 10.48
C ALA A 55 -12.12 -14.68 11.84
N SER A 56 -13.10 -15.55 12.08
CA SER A 56 -13.15 -16.38 13.28
C SER A 56 -12.03 -17.43 13.29
N ASP A 57 -11.76 -18.02 14.46
CA ASP A 57 -10.74 -19.09 14.58
C ASP A 57 -11.01 -20.27 13.63
N GLU A 58 -12.29 -20.67 13.47
CA GLU A 58 -12.70 -21.73 12.53
C GLU A 58 -12.43 -21.32 11.08
N GLN A 59 -12.73 -20.07 10.71
CA GLN A 59 -12.42 -19.56 9.37
C GLN A 59 -10.91 -19.47 9.14
N MET A 60 -10.15 -19.04 10.14
CA MET A 60 -8.69 -18.95 10.07
C MET A 60 -8.04 -20.33 9.89
N GLU A 61 -8.56 -21.39 10.49
CA GLU A 61 -8.10 -22.77 10.23
C GLU A 61 -8.23 -23.13 8.74
N HIS A 62 -9.34 -22.79 8.11
CA HIS A 62 -9.54 -23.04 6.68
C HIS A 62 -8.71 -22.11 5.77
N ILE A 63 -8.60 -20.83 6.13
CA ILE A 63 -7.81 -19.84 5.38
C ILE A 63 -6.34 -20.24 5.35
N THR A 64 -5.81 -20.68 6.50
CA THR A 64 -4.39 -21.01 6.65
C THR A 64 -3.98 -22.30 5.94
N ALA A 65 -4.93 -23.18 5.65
CA ALA A 65 -4.70 -24.39 4.87
C ALA A 65 -4.59 -24.16 3.35
N LEU A 66 -4.85 -22.94 2.87
CA LEU A 66 -5.03 -22.66 1.43
C LEU A 66 -4.05 -21.60 0.90
N ARG A 67 -3.92 -21.60 -0.43
CA ARG A 67 -3.33 -20.50 -1.19
C ARG A 67 -4.43 -19.56 -1.65
N TRP A 68 -4.16 -18.27 -1.54
CA TRP A 68 -5.05 -17.18 -1.91
C TRP A 68 -4.37 -16.32 -2.97
N ARG A 69 -5.11 -15.93 -3.99
CA ARG A 69 -4.62 -15.13 -5.12
C ARG A 69 -5.35 -13.79 -5.16
N SER A 70 -4.72 -12.78 -5.76
CA SER A 70 -5.39 -11.51 -6.03
C SER A 70 -6.71 -11.74 -6.77
N GLU A 71 -7.79 -11.16 -6.27
CA GLU A 71 -9.10 -11.21 -6.94
C GLU A 71 -9.08 -10.47 -8.28
N VAL A 72 -8.29 -9.39 -8.40
CA VAL A 72 -8.25 -8.57 -9.62
C VAL A 72 -7.64 -9.36 -10.78
N LYS A 73 -6.49 -9.98 -10.55
CA LYS A 73 -5.83 -10.90 -11.49
C LYS A 73 -4.99 -11.92 -10.73
N PRO A 74 -5.25 -13.24 -10.89
CA PRO A 74 -4.51 -14.28 -10.19
C PRO A 74 -2.98 -14.23 -10.36
N GLU A 75 -2.49 -13.64 -11.45
CA GLU A 75 -1.07 -13.50 -11.77
C GLU A 75 -0.38 -12.34 -11.02
N TYR A 76 -1.14 -11.44 -10.38
CA TYR A 76 -0.58 -10.28 -9.68
C TYR A 76 0.17 -10.67 -8.43
N PHE A 77 -0.37 -11.58 -7.64
CA PHE A 77 0.36 -12.22 -6.55
C PHE A 77 -0.49 -13.35 -5.96
N SER A 78 0.15 -14.19 -5.14
CA SER A 78 -0.54 -15.13 -4.27
C SER A 78 0.12 -15.24 -2.90
N LEU A 79 -0.69 -15.42 -1.87
CA LEU A 79 -0.28 -15.75 -0.51
C LEU A 79 -0.54 -17.21 -0.23
N ASN A 80 0.48 -17.92 0.24
CA ASN A 80 0.33 -19.25 0.76
C ASN A 80 0.46 -19.18 2.28
N PHE A 81 -0.66 -19.27 2.99
CA PHE A 81 -0.66 -19.14 4.45
C PHE A 81 -0.06 -20.36 5.14
N GLN A 82 -0.11 -21.55 4.50
CA GLN A 82 0.41 -22.78 5.09
C GLN A 82 1.91 -22.70 5.37
N ASN A 83 2.67 -22.06 4.47
CA ASN A 83 4.11 -21.87 4.61
C ASN A 83 4.51 -20.40 4.71
N GLN A 84 3.52 -19.51 4.86
CA GLN A 84 3.66 -18.06 5.00
C GLN A 84 4.52 -17.40 3.91
N THR A 85 4.32 -17.81 2.65
CA THR A 85 5.06 -17.27 1.50
C THR A 85 4.22 -16.40 0.57
N ILE A 86 4.89 -15.45 -0.06
CA ILE A 86 4.36 -14.50 -1.04
C ILE A 86 4.98 -14.84 -2.40
N SER A 87 4.15 -15.03 -3.40
CA SER A 87 4.57 -15.10 -4.80
C SER A 87 4.14 -13.83 -5.51
N LEU A 88 5.09 -13.03 -5.99
CA LEU A 88 4.87 -11.85 -6.83
C LEU A 88 5.31 -12.18 -8.27
N PRO A 89 4.99 -11.34 -9.27
CA PRO A 89 5.29 -11.62 -10.67
C PRO A 89 6.80 -11.68 -10.96
N CYS A 90 7.58 -10.85 -10.26
CA CYS A 90 9.04 -10.80 -10.38
C CYS A 90 9.74 -11.37 -9.14
N ASN A 91 9.17 -11.12 -7.97
CA ASN A 91 9.79 -11.41 -6.70
C ASN A 91 9.05 -12.51 -5.93
N SER A 92 9.69 -12.99 -4.88
CA SER A 92 9.09 -13.82 -3.83
C SER A 92 9.37 -13.20 -2.47
N GLY A 93 8.54 -13.52 -1.49
CA GLY A 93 8.71 -13.06 -0.12
C GLY A 93 8.10 -14.00 0.90
N GLU A 94 8.12 -13.54 2.13
CA GLU A 94 7.54 -14.21 3.29
C GLU A 94 6.80 -13.20 4.16
N PHE A 95 5.85 -13.69 4.94
CA PHE A 95 5.13 -12.93 5.94
C PHE A 95 5.09 -13.70 7.26
N ALA A 96 4.84 -13.01 8.35
CA ALA A 96 4.45 -13.61 9.61
C ALA A 96 2.93 -13.56 9.75
N LEU A 97 2.34 -14.62 10.29
CA LEU A 97 0.93 -14.64 10.70
C LEU A 97 0.82 -14.76 12.22
N SER A 98 0.19 -13.78 12.86
CA SER A 98 -0.11 -13.78 14.30
C SER A 98 -1.60 -13.58 14.52
N GLY A 99 -2.33 -14.66 14.84
CA GLY A 99 -3.79 -14.64 14.81
C GLY A 99 -4.29 -14.37 13.39
N SER A 100 -5.02 -13.27 13.21
CA SER A 100 -5.49 -12.78 11.90
C SER A 100 -4.59 -11.70 11.30
N GLU A 101 -3.51 -11.27 11.97
CA GLU A 101 -2.60 -10.24 11.46
C GLU A 101 -1.50 -10.83 10.58
N VAL A 102 -1.34 -10.26 9.39
CA VAL A 102 -0.32 -10.55 8.40
C VAL A 102 0.69 -9.41 8.40
N GLU A 103 1.94 -9.72 8.72
CA GLU A 103 3.05 -8.77 8.73
C GLU A 103 4.09 -9.17 7.67
N LEU A 104 4.55 -8.22 6.86
CA LEU A 104 5.55 -8.51 5.85
C LEU A 104 6.91 -8.83 6.51
N GLY A 105 7.44 -10.02 6.25
CA GLY A 105 8.76 -10.43 6.76
C GLY A 105 9.89 -9.96 5.85
N GLY A 106 9.74 -10.17 4.54
CA GLY A 106 10.72 -9.74 3.55
C GLY A 106 10.37 -10.13 2.13
N VAL A 107 10.95 -9.43 1.16
CA VAL A 107 10.76 -9.70 -0.28
C VAL A 107 12.12 -9.63 -0.98
N THR A 108 12.32 -10.50 -1.96
CA THR A 108 13.46 -10.43 -2.87
C THR A 108 13.40 -9.19 -3.77
N GLU A 109 14.56 -8.70 -4.22
CA GLU A 109 14.65 -7.48 -5.03
C GLU A 109 15.28 -7.77 -6.40
N LYS A 110 14.51 -8.39 -7.28
CA LYS A 110 14.89 -8.65 -8.67
C LYS A 110 14.39 -7.50 -9.55
N ALA A 111 15.23 -7.10 -10.51
CA ALA A 111 14.84 -6.13 -11.53
C ALA A 111 14.17 -6.86 -12.71
N CYS A 112 12.85 -6.79 -12.82
CA CYS A 112 12.09 -7.31 -13.96
C CYS A 112 11.25 -6.23 -14.63
N SER A 113 10.98 -6.38 -15.93
CA SER A 113 10.08 -5.51 -16.69
C SER A 113 8.60 -5.57 -16.24
N GLY A 114 8.23 -6.57 -15.43
CA GLY A 114 6.86 -6.84 -14.97
C GLY A 114 6.53 -6.47 -13.51
N GLY A 115 7.46 -5.90 -12.74
CA GLY A 115 7.30 -5.67 -11.28
C GLY A 115 6.38 -4.52 -10.88
N LYS A 116 5.35 -4.22 -11.66
CA LYS A 116 4.48 -3.04 -11.43
C LYS A 116 3.57 -3.20 -10.20
N VAL A 117 3.36 -4.42 -9.73
CA VAL A 117 2.44 -4.75 -8.64
C VAL A 117 3.16 -4.98 -7.30
N ASP A 118 4.44 -5.35 -7.35
CA ASP A 118 5.27 -5.66 -6.19
C ASP A 118 5.37 -4.47 -5.24
N LEU A 119 5.70 -3.27 -5.75
CA LEU A 119 5.88 -2.09 -4.91
C LEU A 119 4.57 -1.65 -4.21
N PRO A 120 3.42 -1.50 -4.89
CA PRO A 120 2.13 -1.28 -4.23
C PRO A 120 1.81 -2.31 -3.13
N PHE A 121 2.04 -3.60 -3.42
CA PHE A 121 1.78 -4.68 -2.47
C PHE A 121 2.68 -4.58 -1.22
N ILE A 122 3.97 -4.32 -1.43
CA ILE A 122 4.95 -4.13 -0.34
C ILE A 122 4.59 -2.92 0.51
N VAL A 123 4.22 -1.80 -0.12
CA VAL A 123 3.81 -0.58 0.61
C VAL A 123 2.55 -0.83 1.42
N PHE A 124 1.56 -1.55 0.90
CA PHE A 124 0.35 -1.91 1.64
C PHE A 124 0.63 -2.74 2.89
N LEU A 125 1.60 -3.66 2.83
CA LEU A 125 2.03 -4.48 3.98
C LEU A 125 3.23 -3.88 4.73
N SER A 126 3.52 -2.58 4.56
CA SER A 126 4.52 -1.89 5.39
C SER A 126 4.06 -1.75 6.85
N GLU A 127 2.75 -1.81 7.07
CA GLU A 127 2.11 -2.00 8.37
C GLU A 127 1.33 -3.33 8.34
N PRO A 128 1.11 -3.99 9.48
CA PRO A 128 0.34 -5.23 9.55
C PRO A 128 -1.07 -5.08 8.99
N ALA A 129 -1.52 -6.06 8.21
CA ALA A 129 -2.88 -6.13 7.68
C ALA A 129 -3.67 -7.25 8.34
N LYS A 130 -4.95 -7.02 8.61
CA LYS A 130 -5.84 -8.02 9.20
C LYS A 130 -6.54 -8.85 8.14
N VAL A 131 -6.66 -10.15 8.37
CA VAL A 131 -7.50 -11.04 7.59
C VAL A 131 -8.95 -10.86 8.03
N MET A 132 -9.77 -10.36 7.10
CA MET A 132 -11.18 -10.10 7.31
C MET A 132 -12.03 -10.78 6.25
N VAL A 133 -13.30 -10.97 6.57
CA VAL A 133 -14.31 -11.61 5.72
C VAL A 133 -15.63 -10.85 5.77
N ASP A 134 -16.51 -11.10 4.79
CA ASP A 134 -17.89 -10.63 4.86
C ASP A 134 -18.61 -11.20 6.10
N SER A 135 -19.45 -10.39 6.76
CA SER A 135 -20.12 -10.75 8.03
C SER A 135 -20.92 -12.05 8.00
N ASP A 136 -21.50 -12.39 6.84
CA ASP A 136 -22.42 -13.53 6.68
C ASP A 136 -21.82 -14.66 5.84
N VAL A 137 -20.48 -14.73 5.74
CA VAL A 137 -19.81 -15.81 5.02
C VAL A 137 -19.76 -17.11 5.85
N SER A 138 -19.71 -18.25 5.16
CA SER A 138 -19.57 -19.56 5.78
C SER A 138 -18.22 -19.72 6.53
N ALA A 139 -18.08 -20.83 7.25
CA ALA A 139 -16.80 -21.23 7.84
C ALA A 139 -15.67 -21.44 6.80
N THR A 140 -16.02 -21.62 5.52
CA THR A 140 -15.08 -21.87 4.43
C THR A 140 -15.19 -20.76 3.38
N PRO A 141 -14.70 -19.55 3.68
CA PRO A 141 -14.83 -18.41 2.78
C PRO A 141 -14.21 -18.72 1.41
N GLU A 142 -14.82 -18.16 0.36
CA GLU A 142 -14.25 -18.19 -1.00
C GLU A 142 -13.46 -16.93 -1.33
N ARG A 143 -13.74 -15.86 -0.58
CA ARG A 143 -13.08 -14.56 -0.63
C ARG A 143 -12.68 -14.14 0.78
N ILE A 144 -11.48 -13.59 0.90
CA ILE A 144 -11.01 -12.90 2.09
C ILE A 144 -10.46 -11.53 1.70
N TYR A 145 -10.23 -10.69 2.70
CA TYR A 145 -9.65 -9.37 2.57
C TYR A 145 -8.44 -9.26 3.49
N LEU A 146 -7.34 -8.73 2.98
CA LEU A 146 -6.34 -8.11 3.85
C LEU A 146 -6.75 -6.66 4.04
N VAL A 147 -6.92 -6.22 5.27
CA VAL A 147 -7.36 -4.86 5.60
C VAL A 147 -6.28 -4.14 6.40
N ASN A 148 -5.86 -2.98 5.90
CA ASN A 148 -4.94 -2.07 6.57
C ASN A 148 -5.58 -0.68 6.58
N GLY A 149 -6.01 -0.21 7.77
CA GLY A 149 -6.73 1.04 7.91
C GLY A 149 -8.05 1.05 7.13
N ASP A 150 -8.20 2.00 6.21
CA ASP A 150 -9.35 2.14 5.32
C ASP A 150 -9.15 1.45 3.96
N GLN A 151 -8.03 0.76 3.77
CA GLN A 151 -7.65 0.09 2.53
C GLN A 151 -7.77 -1.43 2.67
N ALA A 152 -8.10 -2.08 1.57
CA ALA A 152 -8.15 -3.53 1.49
C ALA A 152 -7.62 -4.07 0.16
N ILE A 153 -7.09 -5.28 0.23
CA ILE A 153 -6.80 -6.14 -0.91
C ILE A 153 -7.71 -7.36 -0.83
N ALA A 154 -8.50 -7.58 -1.86
CA ALA A 154 -9.37 -8.75 -1.96
C ALA A 154 -8.64 -9.95 -2.57
N LEU A 155 -8.89 -11.12 -2.01
CA LEU A 155 -8.24 -12.38 -2.35
C LEU A 155 -9.25 -13.50 -2.54
N THR A 156 -8.99 -14.38 -3.49
CA THR A 156 -9.80 -15.59 -3.76
C THR A 156 -8.92 -16.83 -3.81
N ARG A 157 -9.44 -17.97 -3.38
CA ARG A 157 -8.74 -19.28 -3.43
C ARG A 157 -8.58 -19.82 -4.85
#